data_AF-A0A0F8VQT4-F1
#
_entry.id   AF-A0A0F8VQT4-F1
#
_cell.length_a   1.000
_cell.length_b   1.000
_cell.length_c   1.000
_cell.angle_alpha   90.00
_cell.angle_beta   90.00
_cell.angle_gamma   90.00
#
_symmetry.space_group_name_H-M   'P 1'
#
loop_
_entity.id
_entity.type
_entity.pdbx_description
1 polymer ?
#
loop_
_entity_poly.entity_id
_entity_poly.type
_entity_poly.pdbx_seq_one_letter_code
_entity_poly.pdbx_strand_id
1 'polypeptide(L)'
;MQQPFNQQICDMADSMGISLYSRFSQTEASLFLHCTLDILTDLQKQHKIEYIQIAKDTSEFFGFQLLEYLAQQIQPANEVKDINTPDKIIDIKEVQKLTNLSRTSIWRLERSGRFCARVQLTTSRVGWRYNEVQKWIKSC
;
A
#
# COMPACT_ATOMS: atom_id res chain seq x y z
N MET A 1 -29.69 -1.33 -9.16
CA MET A 1 -29.64 -0.50 -7.94
C MET A 1 -28.18 -0.32 -7.59
N GLN A 2 -27.67 0.91 -7.58
CA GLN A 2 -26.30 1.16 -7.11
C GLN A 2 -26.26 0.82 -5.62
N GLN A 3 -25.31 -0.01 -5.20
CA GLN A 3 -25.14 -0.29 -3.79
C GLN A 3 -24.68 0.99 -3.09
N PRO A 4 -25.27 1.34 -1.93
CA PRO A 4 -24.94 2.58 -1.22
C PRO A 4 -23.53 2.57 -0.61
N PHE A 5 -22.87 1.41 -0.53
CA PHE A 5 -21.55 1.26 0.07
C PHE A 5 -20.60 0.50 -0.85
N ASN A 6 -19.29 0.73 -0.64
CA ASN A 6 -18.24 -0.02 -1.30
C ASN A 6 -18.34 -1.51 -0.93
N GLN A 7 -18.28 -2.40 -1.93
CA GLN A 7 -18.27 -3.86 -1.76
C GLN A 7 -17.20 -4.33 -0.76
N GLN A 8 -16.02 -3.69 -0.75
CA GLN A 8 -14.97 -4.04 0.21
C GLN A 8 -15.40 -3.87 1.67
N ILE A 9 -16.23 -2.86 1.96
CA ILE A 9 -16.73 -2.60 3.32
C ILE A 9 -17.81 -3.61 3.68
N CYS A 10 -18.67 -3.98 2.72
CA CYS A 10 -19.67 -5.03 2.88
C CYS A 10 -19.00 -6.38 3.18
N ASP A 11 -18.02 -6.78 2.36
CA ASP A 11 -17.28 -8.03 2.54
C ASP A 11 -16.54 -8.06 3.88
N MET A 12 -15.97 -6.92 4.31
CA MET A 12 -15.30 -6.80 5.59
C MET A 12 -16.29 -6.92 6.76
N ALA A 13 -17.46 -6.30 6.64
CA ALA A 13 -18.54 -6.41 7.62
C ALA A 13 -19.00 -7.86 7.78
N ASP A 14 -19.26 -8.54 6.66
CA ASP A 14 -19.67 -9.95 6.63
C ASP A 14 -18.59 -10.87 7.21
N SER A 15 -17.31 -10.63 6.88
CA SER A 15 -16.17 -11.39 7.42
C SER A 15 -15.96 -11.17 8.93
N MET A 16 -16.24 -9.97 9.43
CA MET A 16 -16.12 -9.64 10.85
C MET A 16 -17.40 -9.95 11.64
N GLY A 17 -18.48 -10.36 10.96
CA GLY A 17 -19.76 -10.67 11.58
C GLY A 17 -20.46 -9.45 12.17
N ILE A 18 -20.18 -8.25 11.66
CA ILE A 18 -20.81 -7.02 12.12
C ILE A 18 -21.76 -6.46 11.06
N SER A 19 -22.88 -5.89 11.50
CA SER A 19 -23.77 -5.15 10.59
C SER A 19 -23.25 -3.73 10.39
N LEU A 20 -23.31 -3.25 9.14
CA LEU A 20 -22.84 -1.92 8.75
C LEU A 20 -23.44 -0.80 9.62
N TYR A 21 -24.74 -0.91 9.93
CA TYR A 21 -25.48 0.11 10.68
C TYR A 21 -25.59 -0.17 12.18
N SER A 22 -24.88 -1.19 12.69
CA SER A 22 -24.79 -1.39 14.14
C SER A 22 -24.16 -0.17 14.79
N ARG A 23 -24.72 0.25 15.92
CA ARG A 23 -24.21 1.38 16.72
C ARG A 23 -23.21 0.86 17.74
N PHE A 24 -22.11 1.59 17.88
CA PHE A 24 -21.01 1.31 18.78
C PHE A 24 -20.78 2.54 19.66
N SER A 25 -20.77 2.34 20.97
CA SER A 25 -20.31 3.32 21.95
C SER A 25 -18.81 3.59 21.81
N GLN A 26 -18.33 4.67 22.43
CA GLN A 26 -16.90 5.00 22.49
C GLN A 26 -16.04 3.82 22.98
N THR A 27 -16.52 3.07 23.96
CA THR A 27 -15.85 1.88 24.50
C THR A 27 -15.84 0.72 23.52
N GLU A 28 -16.95 0.43 22.86
CA GLU A 28 -17.03 -0.66 21.88
C GLU A 28 -16.19 -0.36 20.64
N ALA A 29 -16.19 0.89 20.18
CA ALA A 29 -15.35 1.33 19.08
C ALA A 29 -13.84 1.19 19.40
N SER A 30 -13.44 1.49 20.65
CA SER A 30 -12.06 1.31 21.10
C SER A 30 -11.63 -0.16 21.10
N LEU A 31 -12.52 -1.06 21.52
CA LEU A 31 -12.28 -2.50 21.50
C LEU A 31 -12.20 -3.02 20.06
N PHE A 32 -13.09 -2.56 19.18
CA PHE A 32 -13.11 -2.94 17.78
C PHE A 32 -11.82 -2.54 17.05
N LEU A 33 -11.39 -1.29 17.22
CA LEU A 33 -10.16 -0.77 16.60
C LEU A 33 -8.87 -1.18 17.34
N HIS A 34 -8.99 -1.90 18.46
CA HIS A 34 -7.87 -2.27 19.33
C HIS A 34 -7.01 -1.07 19.75
N CYS A 35 -7.65 0.04 20.11
CA CYS A 35 -6.98 1.29 20.51
C CYS A 35 -7.48 1.82 21.85
N THR A 36 -6.72 2.71 22.49
CA THR A 36 -7.12 3.36 23.74
C THR A 36 -8.13 4.47 23.49
N LEU A 37 -8.96 4.78 24.49
CA LEU A 37 -9.98 5.84 24.40
C LEU A 37 -9.37 7.22 24.05
N ASP A 38 -8.18 7.54 24.56
CA ASP A 38 -7.49 8.80 24.27
C ASP A 38 -7.22 8.97 22.77
N ILE A 39 -6.67 7.92 22.14
CA ILE A 39 -6.42 7.87 20.69
C ILE A 39 -7.73 8.08 19.93
N LEU A 40 -8.80 7.42 20.36
CA LEU A 40 -10.09 7.54 19.71
C LEU A 40 -10.68 8.96 19.81
N THR A 41 -10.48 9.66 20.94
CA THR A 41 -10.83 11.08 21.06
C THR A 41 -9.98 11.98 20.15
N ASP A 42 -8.70 11.64 19.96
CA ASP A 42 -7.84 12.40 19.06
C ASP A 42 -8.21 12.16 17.58
N LEU A 43 -8.66 10.95 17.23
CA LEU A 43 -9.20 10.64 15.91
C LEU A 43 -10.49 11.42 15.62
N GLN A 44 -11.36 11.59 16.62
CA GLN A 44 -12.55 12.45 16.52
C GLN A 44 -12.15 13.92 16.29
N LYS A 45 -11.20 14.46 17.07
CA LYS A 45 -10.70 15.85 16.90
C LYS A 45 -10.05 16.07 15.54
N GLN A 46 -9.36 15.05 15.02
CA GLN A 46 -8.70 15.10 13.71
C GLN A 46 -9.66 14.88 12.53
N HIS A 47 -10.97 14.69 12.78
CA HIS A 47 -11.97 14.36 11.77
C HIS A 47 -11.60 13.15 10.89
N LYS A 48 -10.89 12.17 11.48
CA LYS A 48 -10.50 10.94 10.77
C LYS A 48 -11.58 9.87 10.78
N ILE A 49 -12.50 9.95 11.75
CA ILE A 49 -13.62 9.02 11.90
C ILE A 49 -14.87 9.87 12.15
N GLU A 50 -15.86 9.68 11.29
CA GLU A 50 -17.18 10.27 11.46
C GLU A 50 -17.91 9.61 12.63
N TYR A 51 -18.71 10.38 13.35
CA TYR A 51 -19.47 9.91 14.51
C TYR A 51 -20.83 10.60 14.58
N ILE A 52 -21.70 10.08 15.44
CA ILE A 52 -23.05 10.62 15.65
C ILE A 52 -23.17 11.05 17.10
N GLN A 53 -23.69 12.26 17.28
CA GLN A 53 -24.08 12.78 18.59
C GLN A 53 -25.60 12.83 18.70
N ILE A 54 -26.17 11.96 19.53
CA ILE A 54 -27.62 11.93 19.78
C ILE A 54 -27.97 12.73 21.03
N ALA A 55 -27.14 12.64 22.06
CA ALA A 55 -27.18 13.49 23.24
C ALA A 55 -25.86 14.26 23.35
N LYS A 56 -25.88 15.41 24.06
CA LYS A 56 -24.70 16.28 24.24
C LYS A 56 -23.47 15.56 24.82
N ASP A 57 -23.65 14.36 25.38
CA ASP A 57 -22.62 13.64 26.12
C ASP A 57 -22.34 12.22 25.59
N THR A 58 -23.05 11.76 24.55
CA THR A 58 -22.87 10.39 24.01
C THR A 58 -22.58 10.44 22.52
N SER A 59 -21.32 10.17 22.18
CA SER A 59 -20.85 9.92 20.81
C SER A 59 -20.96 8.43 20.50
N GLU A 60 -21.71 8.10 19.45
CA GLU A 60 -21.86 6.76 18.90
C GLU A 60 -21.22 6.70 17.51
N PHE A 61 -20.81 5.50 17.10
CA PHE A 61 -20.26 5.20 15.79
C PHE A 61 -21.12 4.15 15.10
N PHE A 62 -21.22 4.23 13.79
CA PHE A 62 -21.73 3.12 13.00
C PHE A 62 -20.59 2.16 12.62
N GLY A 63 -20.93 0.87 12.49
CA GLY A 63 -19.97 -0.16 12.09
C GLY A 63 -19.24 0.17 10.80
N PHE A 64 -19.95 0.71 9.79
CA PHE A 64 -19.33 1.10 8.53
C PHE A 64 -18.28 2.21 8.69
N GLN A 65 -18.44 3.15 9.64
CA GLN A 65 -17.47 4.23 9.88
C GLN A 65 -16.15 3.68 10.43
N LEU A 66 -16.25 2.70 11.34
CA LEU A 66 -15.08 2.01 11.89
C LEU A 66 -14.39 1.16 10.81
N LEU A 67 -15.17 0.46 9.99
CA LEU A 67 -14.67 -0.33 8.86
C LEU A 67 -14.00 0.54 7.79
N GLU A 68 -14.57 1.70 7.46
CA GLU A 68 -13.98 2.66 6.52
C GLU A 68 -12.63 3.16 7.03
N TYR A 69 -12.55 3.51 8.31
CA TYR A 69 -11.28 3.88 8.92
C TYR A 69 -10.27 2.74 8.85
N LEU A 70 -10.67 1.52 9.20
CA LEU A 70 -9.79 0.35 9.07
C LEU A 70 -9.32 0.16 7.63
N ALA A 71 -10.22 0.23 6.66
CA ALA A 71 -9.88 0.09 5.24
C ALA A 71 -8.88 1.15 4.76
N GLN A 72 -8.96 2.38 5.27
CA GLN A 72 -7.96 3.43 5.00
C GLN A 72 -6.62 3.18 5.69
N GLN A 73 -6.63 2.53 6.86
CA GLN A 73 -5.42 2.15 7.61
C GLN A 73 -4.78 0.85 7.12
N ILE A 74 -5.43 0.11 6.21
CA ILE A 74 -4.78 -0.98 5.49
C ILE A 74 -3.72 -0.34 4.59
N GLN A 75 -2.53 -0.15 5.16
CA GLN A 75 -1.32 -0.14 4.39
C GLN A 75 -1.28 -1.51 3.71
N PRO A 76 -1.21 -1.61 2.37
CA PRO A 76 -0.92 -2.88 1.74
C PRO A 76 0.34 -3.37 2.43
N ALA A 77 0.23 -4.48 3.17
CA ALA A 77 1.31 -5.02 4.00
C ALA A 77 2.59 -4.89 3.19
N ASN A 78 3.48 -3.97 3.60
CA ASN A 78 4.73 -3.56 2.96
C ASN A 78 4.90 -4.04 1.53
N GLU A 79 4.87 -3.16 0.51
CA GLU A 79 5.31 -3.48 -0.86
C GLU A 79 5.37 -4.99 -1.09
N VAL A 80 4.25 -5.65 -1.38
CA VAL A 80 4.35 -7.02 -1.88
C VAL A 80 5.18 -6.87 -3.14
N LYS A 81 6.51 -7.00 -3.02
CA LYS A 81 7.44 -7.15 -4.13
C LYS A 81 6.84 -8.33 -4.84
N ASP A 82 6.17 -8.06 -5.96
CA ASP A 82 5.41 -9.05 -6.69
C ASP A 82 6.16 -10.38 -6.67
N ILE A 83 5.69 -11.33 -5.88
CA ILE A 83 6.15 -12.71 -5.95
C ILE A 83 5.80 -13.32 -7.33
N ASN A 84 4.98 -12.59 -8.11
CA ASN A 84 4.54 -12.91 -9.46
C ASN A 84 5.16 -12.05 -10.56
N THR A 85 6.01 -11.06 -10.26
CA THR A 85 6.84 -10.44 -11.30
C THR A 85 8.15 -11.22 -11.27
N PRO A 86 8.33 -12.22 -12.17
CA PRO A 86 9.59 -12.96 -12.20
C PRO A 86 10.70 -11.94 -12.34
N ASP A 87 11.75 -12.09 -11.52
CA ASP A 87 12.92 -11.22 -11.49
C ASP A 87 13.63 -11.34 -12.85
N LYS A 88 13.10 -10.62 -13.86
CA LYS A 88 13.44 -10.81 -15.28
C LYS A 88 14.83 -10.23 -15.49
N ILE A 89 15.69 -11.03 -16.11
CA ILE A 89 16.98 -10.55 -16.57
C ILE A 89 16.81 -9.99 -17.96
N ILE A 90 17.21 -8.74 -18.14
CA ILE A 90 17.10 -7.99 -19.38
C ILE A 90 18.46 -7.81 -20.06
N ASP A 91 18.44 -7.82 -21.38
CA ASP A 91 19.63 -7.62 -22.21
C ASP A 91 19.99 -6.13 -22.34
N ILE A 92 21.22 -5.85 -22.78
CA ILE A 92 21.69 -4.47 -23.00
C ILE A 92 20.75 -3.67 -23.92
N LYS A 93 20.15 -4.29 -24.94
CA LYS A 93 19.21 -3.61 -25.84
C LYS A 93 17.95 -3.14 -25.13
N GLU A 94 17.43 -3.94 -24.19
CA GLU A 94 16.27 -3.56 -23.37
C GLU A 94 16.66 -2.46 -22.38
N VAL A 95 17.82 -2.56 -21.74
CA VAL A 95 18.33 -1.50 -20.84
C VAL A 95 18.48 -0.16 -21.58
N GLN A 96 19.03 -0.17 -22.80
CA GLN A 96 19.17 1.01 -23.63
C GLN A 96 17.80 1.63 -23.98
N LYS A 97 16.78 0.80 -24.27
CA LYS A 97 15.41 1.30 -24.50
C LYS A 97 14.80 1.94 -23.26
N LEU A 98 15.01 1.34 -22.08
CA LEU A 98 14.43 1.83 -20.82
C LEU A 98 15.09 3.14 -20.34
N THR A 99 16.41 3.26 -20.49
CA THR A 99 17.18 4.41 -19.98
C THR A 99 17.46 5.47 -21.04
N ASN A 100 17.19 5.16 -22.31
CA ASN A 100 17.60 5.96 -23.47
C ASN A 100 19.10 6.29 -23.52
N LEU A 101 19.94 5.50 -22.83
CA LEU A 101 21.40 5.66 -22.79
C LEU A 101 22.10 4.79 -23.84
N SER A 102 23.23 5.26 -24.35
CA SER A 102 24.09 4.44 -25.18
C SER A 102 24.82 3.37 -24.36
N ARG A 103 25.17 2.25 -24.99
CA ARG A 103 25.94 1.16 -24.37
C ARG A 103 27.23 1.64 -23.70
N THR A 104 27.93 2.60 -24.31
CA THR A 104 29.16 3.18 -23.75
C THR A 104 28.89 4.03 -22.52
N SER A 105 27.75 4.74 -22.46
CA SER A 105 27.33 5.48 -21.26
C SER A 105 26.94 4.54 -20.13
N ILE A 106 26.20 3.47 -20.41
CA ILE A 106 25.87 2.43 -19.42
C ILE A 106 27.14 1.83 -18.84
N TRP A 107 28.11 1.45 -19.69
CA TRP A 107 29.40 0.92 -19.24
C TRP A 107 30.20 1.90 -18.37
N ARG A 108 30.19 3.20 -18.72
CA ARG A 108 30.86 4.24 -17.91
C ARG A 108 30.20 4.39 -16.54
N LEU A 109 28.86 4.40 -16.50
CA LEU A 109 28.12 4.51 -15.25
C LEU A 109 28.33 3.27 -14.36
N GLU A 110 28.32 2.07 -14.95
CA GLU A 110 28.66 0.81 -14.28
C GLU A 110 30.06 0.88 -13.67
N ARG A 111 31.06 1.31 -14.45
CA ARG A 111 32.44 1.46 -13.96
C ARG A 111 32.57 2.50 -12.85
N SER A 112 31.72 3.52 -12.84
CA SER A 112 31.66 4.53 -11.78
C SER A 112 30.84 4.10 -10.55
N GLY A 113 30.23 2.91 -10.56
CA GLY A 113 29.35 2.42 -9.50
C GLY A 113 28.00 3.15 -9.41
N ARG A 114 27.65 3.94 -10.42
CA ARG A 114 26.42 4.74 -10.47
C ARG A 114 25.26 4.06 -11.19
N PHE A 115 25.46 2.82 -11.67
CA PHE A 115 24.45 2.02 -12.35
C PHE A 115 24.41 0.61 -11.79
N CYS A 116 23.32 -0.12 -12.06
CA CYS A 116 23.10 -1.50 -11.61
C CYS A 116 24.23 -2.44 -12.05
N ALA A 117 24.56 -3.40 -11.19
CA ALA A 117 25.60 -4.39 -11.48
C ALA A 117 25.12 -5.39 -12.54
N ARG A 118 26.02 -5.78 -13.46
CA ARG A 118 25.73 -6.83 -14.44
C ARG A 118 25.72 -8.21 -13.78
N VAL A 119 24.78 -9.05 -14.19
CA VAL A 119 24.68 -10.46 -13.83
C VAL A 119 25.19 -11.30 -15.00
N GLN A 120 26.20 -12.13 -14.75
CA GLN A 120 26.72 -13.04 -15.77
C GLN A 120 25.81 -14.28 -15.86
N LEU A 121 25.22 -14.49 -17.04
CA LEU A 121 24.33 -15.63 -17.30
C LEU A 121 25.10 -16.84 -17.85
N THR A 122 26.14 -16.59 -18.63
CA THR A 122 27.00 -17.60 -19.26
C THR A 122 28.38 -16.98 -19.50
N THR A 123 29.35 -17.75 -19.99
CA THR A 123 30.70 -17.27 -20.34
C THR A 123 30.70 -16.02 -21.23
N SER A 124 29.76 -15.91 -22.17
CA SER A 124 29.69 -14.80 -23.14
C SER A 124 28.44 -13.92 -23.02
N ARG A 125 27.56 -14.16 -22.05
CA ARG A 125 26.30 -13.43 -21.90
C ARG A 125 26.17 -12.80 -20.53
N VAL A 126 25.81 -11.53 -20.52
CA VAL A 126 25.57 -10.70 -19.33
C VAL A 126 24.22 -10.00 -19.48
N GLY A 127 23.52 -9.84 -18.38
CA GLY A 127 22.25 -9.11 -18.33
C GLY A 127 22.12 -8.30 -17.04
N TRP A 128 21.01 -7.60 -16.88
CA TRP A 128 20.70 -6.79 -15.70
C TRP A 128 19.36 -7.22 -15.10
N ARG A 129 19.21 -7.11 -13.79
CA ARG A 129 17.91 -7.34 -13.15
C ARG A 129 16.99 -6.17 -13.49
N TYR A 130 15.84 -6.47 -14.09
CA TYR A 130 14.85 -5.47 -14.48
C TYR A 130 14.46 -4.58 -13.29
N ASN A 131 14.24 -5.19 -12.13
CA ASN A 131 13.84 -4.50 -10.90
C ASN A 131 14.90 -3.51 -10.40
N GLU A 132 16.20 -3.84 -10.53
CA GLU A 132 17.27 -2.92 -10.15
C GLU A 132 17.32 -1.72 -11.09
N VAL A 133 17.19 -1.95 -12.40
CA VAL A 133 17.17 -0.87 -13.40
C VAL A 133 15.98 0.05 -13.19
N GLN A 134 14.80 -0.50 -12.89
CA GLN A 134 13.61 0.29 -12.57
C GLN A 134 13.80 1.12 -11.29
N LYS A 135 14.39 0.55 -10.24
CA LYS A 135 14.73 1.29 -9.01
C LYS A 135 15.70 2.43 -9.29
N TRP A 136 16.71 2.18 -10.12
CA TRP A 136 17.65 3.21 -10.52
C TRP A 136 16.97 4.36 -11.27
N ILE A 137 16.08 4.05 -12.23
CA ILE A 137 15.30 5.07 -12.96
C ILE A 137 14.46 5.91 -11.99
N LYS A 138 13.85 5.30 -10.98
CA LYS A 138 13.07 6.02 -9.95
C LYS A 138 13.93 6.88 -9.01
N SER A 139 15.21 6.53 -8.85
CA SER A 139 16.16 7.27 -8.00
C SER A 139 16.88 8.40 -8.74
N CYS A 140 16.78 8.45 -10.07
CA CYS A 140 17.29 9.54 -10.90
C CYS A 140 16.35 10.75 -10.81
#